data_AF-A0A2S2E461-F1
#
_entry.id   AF-A0A2S2E461-F1
#
_cell.length_a   1.000
_cell.length_b   1.000
_cell.length_c   1.000
_cell.angle_alpha   90.00
_cell.angle_beta   90.00
_cell.angle_gamma   90.00
#
_symmetry.space_group_name_H-M   'P 1'
#
loop_
_entity.id
_entity.type
_entity.pdbx_description
1 polymer ?
#
loop_
_entity_poly.entity_id
_entity_poly.type
_entity_poly.pdbx_seq_one_letter_code
_entity_poly.pdbx_strand_id
1 'polypeptide(L)'
;MLNNPEIGAAVFSVKNLKRTRHFYEGILGLEAELTSGHEYPYLVVNTRHMVLVFIEGQEKSCRTPVLVFNIDGHDIYELVEELVKHDVQIIEPVQPAPDGGLTADFQDPDGYVLSFYHSP
;
A
#
# COMPACT_ATOMS: atom_id res chain seq x y z
N MET A 1 -0.35 16.69 -12.17
CA MET A 1 0.15 15.32 -12.45
C MET A 1 1.51 15.15 -11.77
N LEU A 2 1.81 13.95 -11.24
CA LEU A 2 2.97 13.68 -10.38
C LEU A 2 4.31 14.00 -11.06
N ASN A 3 5.28 14.52 -10.32
CA ASN A 3 6.63 14.79 -10.82
C ASN A 3 7.67 14.02 -10.00
N ASN A 4 8.20 12.94 -10.59
CA ASN A 4 9.18 12.04 -9.96
C ASN A 4 8.77 11.54 -8.55
N PRO A 5 7.60 10.88 -8.43
CA PRO A 5 7.14 10.37 -7.14
C PRO A 5 8.03 9.21 -6.65
N GLU A 6 8.12 9.05 -5.33
CA GLU A 6 8.75 7.89 -4.69
C GLU A 6 7.72 6.77 -4.50
N ILE A 7 8.12 5.51 -4.69
CA ILE A 7 7.33 4.36 -4.26
C ILE A 7 7.78 4.02 -2.83
N GLY A 8 7.00 4.45 -1.85
CA GLY A 8 7.34 4.32 -0.44
C GLY A 8 6.95 2.99 0.18
N ALA A 9 5.95 2.30 -0.40
CA ALA A 9 5.50 1.02 0.12
C ALA A 9 5.04 0.03 -0.96
N ALA A 10 5.10 -1.24 -0.60
CA ALA A 10 4.45 -2.34 -1.32
C ALA A 10 3.54 -3.10 -0.36
N VAL A 11 2.25 -3.17 -0.69
CA VAL A 11 1.24 -3.85 0.14
C VAL A 11 0.94 -5.23 -0.42
N PHE A 12 1.07 -6.24 0.42
CA PHE A 12 0.85 -7.64 0.12
C PHE A 12 -0.36 -8.16 0.89
N SER A 13 -1.33 -8.71 0.17
CA SER A 13 -2.38 -9.53 0.78
C SER A 13 -1.85 -10.95 1.00
N VAL A 14 -1.82 -11.39 2.27
CA VAL A 14 -1.28 -12.70 2.66
C VAL A 14 -2.29 -13.58 3.39
N LYS A 15 -2.14 -14.91 3.31
CA LYS A 15 -2.97 -15.87 4.06
C LYS A 15 -2.75 -15.87 5.57
N ASN A 16 -1.52 -15.60 6.02
CA ASN A 16 -1.14 -15.79 7.41
C ASN A 16 0.10 -14.96 7.79
N LEU A 17 -0.09 -13.93 8.62
CA LEU A 17 0.95 -13.02 9.10
C LEU A 17 2.01 -13.74 9.93
N LYS A 18 1.66 -14.79 10.70
CA LYS A 18 2.67 -15.55 11.46
C LYS A 18 3.65 -16.25 10.52
N ARG A 19 3.14 -16.86 9.44
CA ARG A 19 3.96 -17.55 8.44
C ARG A 19 4.81 -16.55 7.64
N THR A 20 4.23 -15.40 7.30
CA THR A 20 4.94 -14.29 6.65
C THR A 20 6.05 -13.75 7.55
N ARG A 21 5.74 -13.43 8.81
CA ARG A 21 6.73 -12.95 9.80
C ARG A 21 7.88 -13.94 9.97
N HIS A 22 7.59 -15.23 10.13
CA HIS A 22 8.63 -16.25 10.22
C HIS A 22 9.57 -16.24 9.00
N PHE A 23 9.04 -16.01 7.79
CA PHE A 23 9.86 -15.91 6.59
C PHE A 23 10.73 -14.64 6.57
N TYR A 24 10.13 -13.45 6.71
CA TYR A 24 10.86 -12.19 6.59
C TYR A 24 11.80 -11.94 7.79
N GLU A 25 11.34 -12.19 9.02
CA GLU A 25 12.16 -12.02 10.23
C GLU A 25 13.07 -13.22 10.46
N GLY A 26 12.51 -14.43 10.50
CA GLY A 26 13.23 -15.63 10.93
C GLY A 26 14.17 -16.21 9.89
N ILE A 27 13.84 -16.13 8.60
CA ILE A 27 14.64 -16.72 7.51
C ILE A 27 15.50 -15.66 6.83
N LEU A 28 14.92 -14.50 6.49
CA LEU A 28 15.66 -13.42 5.82
C LEU A 28 16.41 -12.49 6.79
N GLY A 29 16.09 -12.52 8.08
CA GLY A 29 16.75 -11.68 9.08
C GLY A 29 16.37 -10.20 9.00
N LEU A 30 15.22 -9.88 8.41
CA LEU A 30 14.74 -8.50 8.29
C LEU A 30 14.02 -8.07 9.57
N GLU A 31 14.04 -6.77 9.82
CA GLU A 31 13.28 -6.19 10.92
C GLU A 31 11.79 -6.17 10.57
N ALA A 32 11.01 -6.97 11.30
CA ALA A 32 9.58 -7.11 11.10
C ALA A 32 8.82 -6.74 12.38
N GLU A 33 7.90 -5.78 12.27
CA GLU A 33 7.04 -5.33 13.36
C GLU A 33 5.59 -5.71 13.10
N LEU A 34 4.94 -6.34 14.09
CA LEU A 34 3.51 -6.60 14.03
C LEU A 34 2.78 -5.44 14.69
N THR A 35 2.03 -4.68 13.89
CA THR A 35 1.34 -3.47 14.33
C THR A 35 -0.14 -3.74 14.55
N SER A 36 -0.68 -3.21 15.65
CA SER A 36 -2.12 -3.19 15.90
C SER A 36 -2.77 -2.10 15.03
N GLY A 37 -3.30 -2.47 13.86
CA GLY A 37 -4.12 -1.57 13.05
C GLY A 37 -5.52 -1.34 13.65
N HIS A 38 -6.24 -0.35 13.11
CA HIS A 38 -7.57 0.04 13.61
C HIS A 38 -8.62 -1.08 13.52
N GLU A 39 -8.65 -1.82 12.40
CA GLU A 39 -9.58 -2.95 12.23
C GLU A 39 -8.89 -4.31 12.39
N TYR A 40 -7.68 -4.45 11.84
CA TYR A 40 -6.93 -5.71 11.83
C TYR A 40 -5.44 -5.46 12.01
N PRO A 41 -4.70 -6.41 12.61
CA PRO A 41 -3.24 -6.32 12.66
C PRO A 41 -2.63 -6.42 11.26
N TYR A 42 -1.51 -5.75 11.06
CA TYR A 42 -0.70 -5.86 9.85
C TYR A 42 0.78 -6.00 10.23
N LEU A 43 1.57 -6.59 9.33
CA LEU A 43 3.01 -6.73 9.51
C LEU A 43 3.74 -5.69 8.66
N VAL A 44 4.68 -4.99 9.27
CA VAL A 44 5.57 -4.03 8.63
C VAL A 44 6.95 -4.64 8.58
N VAL A 45 7.58 -4.64 7.40
CA VAL A 45 8.99 -5.03 7.25
C VAL A 45 9.73 -3.85 6.62
N ASN A 46 10.70 -3.33 7.37
CA ASN A 46 11.48 -2.18 6.94
C ASN A 46 12.58 -2.62 5.97
N THR A 47 12.69 -1.92 4.84
CA THR A 47 13.85 -2.01 3.95
C THR A 47 14.50 -0.63 3.83
N ARG A 48 15.60 -0.52 3.07
CA ARG A 48 16.35 0.72 2.96
C ARG A 48 15.58 1.87 2.29
N HIS A 49 14.70 1.56 1.35
CA HIS A 49 14.06 2.55 0.47
C HIS A 49 12.54 2.41 0.39
N MET A 50 11.99 1.33 0.97
CA MET A 50 10.58 1.02 0.86
C MET A 50 10.15 0.21 2.07
N VAL A 51 8.90 0.33 2.47
CA VAL A 51 8.29 -0.49 3.49
C VAL A 51 7.46 -1.60 2.84
N LEU A 52 7.61 -2.83 3.32
CA LEU A 52 6.71 -3.92 2.92
C LEU A 52 5.62 -4.03 3.97
N VAL A 53 4.37 -3.93 3.54
CA VAL A 53 3.20 -4.04 4.42
C VAL A 53 2.45 -5.31 4.06
N PHE A 54 2.16 -6.16 5.04
CA PHE A 54 1.41 -7.40 4.84
C PHE A 54 0.11 -7.34 5.62
N ILE A 55 -0.99 -7.57 4.91
CA ILE A 55 -2.34 -7.59 5.46
C ILE A 55 -2.94 -8.97 5.25
N GLU A 56 -3.50 -9.55 6.31
CA GLU A 56 -4.16 -10.85 6.23
C GLU A 56 -5.49 -10.74 5.46
N GLY A 57 -5.72 -11.61 4.47
CA GLY A 57 -6.95 -11.55 3.66
C GLY A 57 -7.23 -12.81 2.83
N GLN A 58 -8.33 -12.80 2.09
CA GLN A 58 -8.67 -13.92 1.18
C GLN A 58 -7.76 -13.89 -0.05
N GLU A 59 -6.81 -14.83 -0.10
CA GLU A 59 -5.86 -14.98 -1.19
C GLU A 59 -6.41 -15.73 -2.41
N LYS A 60 -6.04 -15.25 -3.60
CA LYS A 60 -6.16 -15.84 -4.93
C LYS A 60 -4.73 -16.07 -5.41
N SER A 61 -4.46 -17.15 -6.12
CA SER A 61 -3.12 -17.45 -6.65
C SER A 61 -2.65 -16.39 -7.67
N CYS A 62 -1.33 -16.19 -7.81
CA CYS A 62 -0.68 -15.27 -8.76
C CYS A 62 -1.06 -13.79 -8.58
N ARG A 63 -0.43 -13.09 -7.62
CA ARG A 63 -0.70 -11.67 -7.32
C ARG A 63 0.56 -10.82 -7.38
N THR A 64 0.42 -9.59 -7.85
CA THR A 64 1.38 -8.49 -7.67
C THR A 64 1.04 -7.73 -6.39
N PRO A 65 2.03 -7.22 -5.64
CA PRO A 65 1.76 -6.28 -4.56
C PRO A 65 1.15 -4.99 -5.11
N VAL A 66 0.36 -4.30 -4.29
CA VAL A 66 -0.08 -2.93 -4.58
C VAL A 66 1.12 -2.03 -4.31
N LEU A 67 1.58 -1.32 -5.33
CA LEU A 67 2.64 -0.33 -5.19
C LEU A 67 2.01 1.00 -4.76
N VAL A 68 2.64 1.64 -3.76
CA VAL A 68 2.13 2.85 -3.14
C VAL A 68 3.07 4.01 -3.45
N PHE A 69 2.56 5.01 -4.15
CA PHE A 69 3.28 6.25 -4.42
C PHE A 69 3.09 7.22 -3.26
N ASN A 70 4.21 7.69 -2.72
CA ASN A 70 4.22 8.81 -1.79
C ASN A 70 3.98 10.09 -2.59
N ILE A 71 2.98 10.86 -2.18
CA ILE A 71 2.55 12.07 -2.88
C ILE A 71 2.68 13.32 -2.00
N ASP A 72 3.61 13.30 -1.04
CA ASP A 72 3.88 14.42 -0.14
C ASP A 72 4.19 15.69 -0.96
N GLY A 73 3.41 16.75 -0.76
CA GLY A 73 3.46 17.97 -1.57
C GLY A 73 2.39 18.06 -2.67
N HIS A 74 1.52 17.05 -2.81
CA HIS A 74 0.33 17.08 -3.65
C HIS A 74 -0.94 16.84 -2.83
N ASP A 75 -2.05 17.48 -3.22
CA ASP A 75 -3.37 17.19 -2.65
C ASP A 75 -3.93 15.89 -3.26
N ILE A 76 -4.22 14.91 -2.41
CA ILE A 76 -4.75 13.62 -2.84
C ILE A 76 -6.14 13.76 -3.50
N TYR A 77 -6.97 14.70 -3.05
CA TYR A 77 -8.30 14.91 -3.62
C TYR A 77 -8.21 15.48 -5.03
N GLU A 78 -7.32 16.45 -5.26
CA GLU A 78 -7.07 17.00 -6.60
C GLU A 78 -6.52 15.92 -7.55
N LEU A 79 -5.61 15.07 -7.07
CA LEU A 79 -5.06 13.97 -7.87
C LEU A 79 -6.14 12.95 -8.24
N VAL A 80 -6.98 12.54 -7.30
CA VAL A 80 -8.07 11.60 -7.56
C VAL A 80 -9.11 12.20 -8.53
N GLU A 81 -9.45 13.48 -8.38
CA GLU A 81 -10.33 14.17 -9.33
C GLU A 81 -9.73 14.18 -10.74
N GLU A 82 -8.42 14.42 -10.85
CA GLU A 82 -7.70 14.41 -12.13
C GLU A 82 -7.66 13.01 -12.76
N LEU A 83 -7.53 11.94 -11.97
CA LEU A 83 -7.63 10.56 -12.44
C LEU A 83 -9.03 10.28 -13.03
N VAL A 84 -10.09 10.70 -12.33
CA VAL A 84 -11.48 10.52 -12.80
C VAL A 84 -11.73 11.26 -14.11
N LYS A 85 -11.17 12.46 -14.30
CA LYS A 85 -11.26 13.21 -15.58
C LYS A 85 -10.63 12.46 -16.76
N HIS A 86 -9.74 11.51 -16.50
CA HIS A 86 -9.06 10.68 -17.49
C HIS A 86 -9.61 9.25 -17.55
N ASP A 87 -10.84 9.02 -17.06
CA ASP A 87 -11.51 7.71 -17.06
C ASP A 87 -10.73 6.61 -16.31
N VAL A 88 -9.83 6.99 -15.39
CA VAL A 88 -9.13 6.04 -14.53
C VAL A 88 -10.10 5.51 -13.48
N GLN A 89 -10.16 4.18 -13.35
CA GLN A 89 -11.02 3.54 -12.37
C GLN A 89 -10.45 3.69 -10.96
N ILE A 90 -11.20 4.37 -10.09
CA ILE A 90 -10.96 4.39 -8.65
C ILE A 90 -11.55 3.11 -8.05
N ILE A 91 -10.71 2.36 -7.34
CA ILE A 91 -11.08 1.10 -6.69
C ILE A 91 -11.53 1.36 -5.26
N GLU A 92 -10.76 2.15 -4.54
CA GLU A 92 -11.09 2.61 -3.19
C GLU A 92 -10.90 4.14 -3.16
N PRO A 93 -11.95 4.92 -2.86
CA PRO A 93 -11.85 6.37 -2.77
C PRO A 93 -10.92 6.81 -1.64
N VAL A 94 -10.68 8.12 -1.54
CA VAL A 94 -9.84 8.69 -0.48
C VAL A 94 -10.37 8.28 0.89
N GLN A 95 -9.52 7.62 1.68
CA GLN A 95 -9.84 7.12 3.01
C GLN A 95 -8.65 7.24 3.98
N PRO A 96 -8.89 7.21 5.30
CA PRO A 96 -7.81 7.25 6.29
C PRO A 96 -6.93 6.00 6.24
N ALA A 97 -5.61 6.22 6.28
CA ALA A 97 -4.61 5.19 6.52
C ALA A 97 -4.49 4.88 8.03
N PRO A 98 -3.98 3.70 8.42
CA PRO A 98 -3.82 3.31 9.83
C PRO A 98 -2.90 4.21 10.67
N ASP A 99 -2.01 4.96 10.03
CA ASP A 99 -1.07 5.89 10.66
C ASP A 99 -1.60 7.34 10.73
N GLY A 100 -2.84 7.57 10.27
CA GLY A 100 -3.48 8.87 10.23
C GLY A 100 -3.32 9.62 8.89
N GLY A 101 -2.55 9.09 7.94
CA GLY A 101 -2.47 9.63 6.59
C GLY A 101 -3.73 9.36 5.75
N LEU A 102 -3.66 9.63 4.45
CA LEU A 102 -4.73 9.33 3.49
C LEU A 102 -4.24 8.38 2.40
N THR A 103 -5.11 7.47 1.96
CA THR A 103 -4.87 6.58 0.82
C THR A 103 -5.99 6.66 -0.20
N ALA A 104 -5.68 6.34 -1.46
CA ALA A 104 -6.67 6.11 -2.50
C ALA A 104 -6.14 5.07 -3.49
N ASP A 105 -6.97 4.09 -3.85
CA ASP A 105 -6.58 3.00 -4.74
C ASP A 105 -7.22 3.16 -6.12
N PHE A 106 -6.46 2.90 -7.17
CA PHE A 106 -6.88 3.04 -8.56
C PHE A 106 -6.26 1.97 -9.45
N GLN A 107 -6.78 1.79 -10.66
CA GLN A 107 -6.24 0.85 -11.64
C GLN A 107 -5.45 1.53 -12.74
N ASP A 108 -4.34 0.91 -13.10
CA ASP A 108 -3.64 1.22 -14.35
C ASP A 108 -4.39 0.63 -15.57
N PRO A 109 -3.95 0.91 -16.81
CA PRO A 109 -4.61 0.42 -18.02
C PRO A 109 -4.72 -1.11 -18.14
N ASP A 110 -3.86 -1.86 -17.45
CA ASP A 110 -3.82 -3.33 -17.49
C ASP A 110 -4.54 -3.96 -16.28
N GLY A 111 -5.14 -3.14 -15.41
CA GLY A 111 -5.92 -3.57 -14.26
C GLY A 111 -5.09 -3.87 -13.01
N TYR A 112 -3.81 -3.47 -12.98
CA TYR A 112 -3.02 -3.51 -11.76
C TYR A 112 -3.50 -2.43 -10.79
N VAL A 113 -3.72 -2.83 -9.53
CA VAL A 113 -4.10 -1.88 -8.48
C VAL A 113 -2.84 -1.16 -7.97
N LEU A 114 -2.91 0.16 -7.97
CA LEU A 114 -1.91 1.10 -7.47
C LEU A 114 -2.55 1.95 -6.38
N SER A 115 -1.74 2.58 -5.53
CA SER A 115 -2.24 3.42 -4.45
C SER A 115 -1.47 4.73 -4.35
N PHE A 116 -2.15 5.80 -3.95
CA PHE A 116 -1.52 7.01 -3.42
C PHE A 116 -1.51 6.95 -1.90
N TYR A 117 -0.43 7.47 -1.32
CA TYR A 117 -0.34 7.75 0.10
C TYR A 117 0.11 9.18 0.33
N HIS A 118 -0.67 9.92 1.11
CA HIS A 118 -0.36 11.26 1.58
C HIS A 118 -0.15 11.19 3.09
N SER A 119 1.05 11.56 3.56
CA SER A 119 1.35 11.56 4.99
C SER A 119 0.42 12.52 5.77
N PRO A 120 0.15 12.27 7.06
CA PRO A 120 -0.65 13.18 7.89
C PRO A 120 -0.05 14.58 8.05
#